data_AF-A0A4U3AXG0-F1
#
_entry.id   AF-A0A4U3AXG0-F1
#
_cell.length_a   1.000
_cell.length_b   1.000
_cell.length_c   1.000
_cell.angle_alpha   90.00
_cell.angle_beta   90.00
_cell.angle_gamma   90.00
#
_symmetry.space_group_name_H-M   'P 1'
#
loop_
_entity.id
_entity.type
_entity.pdbx_description
1 polymer ?
#
loop_
_entity_poly.entity_id
_entity_poly.type
_entity_poly.pdbx_seq_one_letter_code
_entity_poly.pdbx_strand_id
1 'polypeptide(L)'
;MAEESKQIYGGQAVIEGVMFGGREYTVTAVRRKDKSIEFYRLPRVRNKALSILKKIPFLRGIAAIVDASANGAKHLNFASERFDVHPEEDEQIANNKEEQSKLTMVLGVAAVGVLSFIFGKVIFTAVPALLAELTRPIFPSHTGQIIVESVIKLMLLLS
;
A
#
# COMPACT_ATOMS: atom_id res chain seq x y z
N MET A 1 -22.59 -0.45 -34.41
CA MET A 1 -21.27 0.16 -34.17
C MET A 1 -20.74 -0.43 -32.88
N ALA A 2 -19.62 -1.15 -32.93
CA ALA A 2 -18.97 -1.64 -31.73
C ALA A 2 -18.43 -0.42 -30.97
N GLU A 3 -18.84 -0.24 -29.72
CA GLU A 3 -18.22 0.78 -28.87
C GLU A 3 -16.73 0.47 -28.75
N GLU A 4 -15.92 1.38 -29.24
CA GLU A 4 -14.47 1.32 -29.13
C GLU A 4 -14.14 1.44 -27.63
N SER A 5 -13.84 0.31 -26.98
CA SER A 5 -13.63 0.29 -25.53
C SER A 5 -12.40 1.14 -25.21
N LYS A 6 -12.61 2.36 -24.71
CA LYS A 6 -11.54 3.28 -24.32
C LYS A 6 -10.63 2.57 -23.32
N GLN A 7 -9.43 2.23 -23.75
CA GLN A 7 -8.50 1.50 -22.90
C GLN A 7 -8.03 2.43 -21.78
N ILE A 8 -8.38 2.09 -20.54
CA ILE A 8 -7.99 2.87 -19.36
C ILE A 8 -6.57 2.47 -19.01
N TYR A 9 -5.64 3.41 -19.23
CA TYR A 9 -4.27 3.35 -18.75
C TYR A 9 -4.12 4.28 -17.56
N GLY A 10 -3.39 3.83 -16.55
CA GLY A 10 -3.04 4.64 -15.38
C GLY A 10 -1.58 4.46 -15.04
N GLY A 11 -1.01 5.37 -14.26
CA GLY A 11 0.40 5.31 -13.91
C GLY A 11 0.69 5.78 -12.48
N GLN A 12 1.91 5.48 -12.05
CA GLN A 12 2.50 5.92 -10.79
C GLN A 12 3.94 6.36 -11.05
N ALA A 13 4.40 7.39 -10.35
CA ALA A 13 5.81 7.76 -10.35
C ALA A 13 6.62 6.75 -9.52
N VAL A 14 7.83 6.42 -10.00
CA VAL A 14 8.82 5.62 -9.28
C VAL A 14 10.15 6.37 -9.25
N ILE A 15 11.13 5.87 -8.50
CA ILE A 15 12.45 6.51 -8.38
C ILE A 15 13.12 6.53 -9.76
N GLU A 16 13.52 7.73 -10.22
CA GLU A 16 14.15 7.96 -11.53
C GLU A 16 13.38 7.33 -12.71
N GLY A 17 12.05 7.24 -12.60
CA GLY A 17 11.26 6.51 -13.59
C GLY A 17 9.75 6.70 -13.50
N VAL A 18 9.05 6.03 -14.41
CA VAL A 18 7.57 6.03 -14.48
C VAL A 18 7.04 4.61 -14.64
N MET A 19 5.92 4.33 -13.97
CA MET A 19 5.18 3.09 -14.10
C MET A 19 3.83 3.36 -14.78
N PHE A 20 3.47 2.55 -15.77
CA PHE A 20 2.14 2.55 -16.39
C PHE A 20 1.53 1.14 -16.35
N GLY A 21 0.27 1.07 -15.93
CA GLY A 21 -0.56 -0.15 -15.91
C GLY A 21 -1.61 -0.12 -17.01
N GLY A 22 -1.62 -1.16 -17.85
CA GLY A 22 -2.66 -1.45 -18.83
C GLY A 22 -3.59 -2.59 -18.40
N ARG A 23 -4.34 -3.14 -19.38
CA ARG A 23 -5.26 -4.27 -19.14
C ARG A 23 -4.52 -5.57 -18.82
N GLU A 24 -3.44 -5.84 -19.56
CA GLU A 24 -2.72 -7.12 -19.50
C GLU A 24 -1.33 -7.00 -18.87
N TYR A 25 -0.71 -5.83 -18.92
CA TYR A 25 0.66 -5.62 -18.46
C TYR A 25 0.78 -4.34 -17.64
N THR A 26 1.70 -4.37 -16.69
CA THR A 26 2.25 -3.19 -16.02
C THR A 26 3.72 -3.07 -16.41
N VAL A 27 4.13 -1.87 -16.82
CA VAL A 27 5.49 -1.59 -17.30
C VAL A 27 6.06 -0.44 -16.51
N THR A 28 7.29 -0.61 -16.02
CA THR A 28 8.09 0.46 -15.45
C THR A 28 9.27 0.76 -16.36
N ALA A 29 9.55 2.04 -16.58
CA ALA A 29 10.76 2.51 -17.22
C ALA A 29 11.57 3.29 -16.17
N VAL A 30 12.85 2.94 -15.98
CA VAL A 30 13.76 3.58 -15.02
C VAL A 30 15.02 4.00 -15.72
N ARG A 31 15.48 5.21 -15.43
CA ARG A 31 16.78 5.71 -15.87
C ARG A 31 17.86 5.15 -14.94
N ARG A 32 18.89 4.55 -15.53
CA ARG A 32 20.06 4.04 -14.83
C ARG A 32 21.16 5.12 -14.71
N LYS A 33 22.20 4.81 -13.94
CA LYS A 33 23.36 5.67 -13.68
C LYS A 33 24.09 6.11 -14.95
N ASP A 34 24.18 5.23 -15.94
CA ASP A 34 24.77 5.49 -17.26
C ASP A 34 23.85 6.26 -18.22
N LYS A 35 22.67 6.69 -17.74
CA LYS A 35 21.59 7.35 -18.48
C LYS A 35 20.83 6.45 -19.46
N SER A 36 21.10 5.15 -19.50
CA SER A 36 20.27 4.18 -20.22
C SER A 36 18.90 4.04 -19.56
N ILE A 37 17.93 3.53 -20.31
CA ILE A 37 16.57 3.26 -19.80
C ILE A 37 16.35 1.75 -19.77
N GLU A 38 16.02 1.24 -18.59
CA GLU A 38 15.67 -0.17 -18.41
C GLU A 38 14.16 -0.31 -18.19
N PHE A 39 13.59 -1.37 -18.76
CA PHE A 39 12.16 -1.65 -18.70
C PHE A 39 11.87 -2.92 -17.90
N TYR A 40 10.93 -2.80 -16.97
CA TYR A 40 10.39 -3.94 -16.22
C TYR A 40 8.93 -4.16 -16.56
N ARG A 41 8.65 -5.27 -17.24
CA ARG A 41 7.31 -5.66 -17.70
C ARG A 41 6.80 -6.85 -16.91
N LEU A 42 5.68 -6.65 -16.21
CA LEU A 42 4.97 -7.71 -15.50
C LEU A 42 3.59 -7.95 -16.11
N PRO A 43 3.19 -9.21 -16.36
CA PRO A 43 1.82 -9.53 -16.69
C PRO A 43 0.92 -9.29 -15.47
N ARG A 44 -0.29 -8.76 -15.72
CA ARG A 44 -1.27 -8.47 -14.68
C ARG A 44 -1.95 -9.76 -14.24
N VAL A 45 -1.38 -10.41 -13.23
CA VAL A 45 -1.96 -11.64 -12.67
C VAL A 45 -3.19 -11.30 -11.83
N ARG A 46 -4.37 -11.76 -12.27
CA ARG A 46 -5.60 -11.68 -11.46
C ARG A 46 -5.60 -12.78 -10.41
N ASN A 47 -5.27 -12.42 -9.17
CA ASN A 47 -5.45 -13.35 -8.06
C ASN A 47 -6.96 -13.61 -7.85
N LYS A 48 -7.37 -14.88 -7.95
CA LYS A 48 -8.78 -15.30 -7.82
C LYS A 48 -9.36 -14.93 -6.45
N ALA A 49 -8.59 -15.10 -5.38
CA ALA A 49 -9.03 -14.80 -4.02
C ALA A 49 -9.31 -13.31 -3.84
N LEU A 50 -8.36 -12.44 -4.24
CA LEU A 50 -8.55 -10.98 -4.19
C LEU A 50 -9.68 -10.52 -5.11
N SER A 51 -9.89 -11.19 -6.24
CA SER A 51 -10.98 -10.87 -7.17
C SER A 51 -12.37 -11.18 -6.58
N ILE A 52 -12.48 -12.24 -5.78
CA ILE A 52 -13.71 -12.57 -5.04
C ILE A 52 -13.92 -11.54 -3.93
N LEU A 53 -12.87 -11.21 -3.17
CA LEU A 53 -12.94 -10.26 -2.05
C LEU A 53 -13.32 -8.84 -2.51
N LYS A 54 -12.91 -8.44 -3.72
CA LYS A 54 -13.30 -7.17 -4.36
C LYS A 54 -14.80 -7.04 -4.66
N LYS A 55 -15.57 -8.13 -4.65
CA LYS A 55 -17.02 -8.10 -4.88
C LYS A 55 -17.82 -7.83 -3.61
N ILE A 56 -17.22 -8.03 -2.44
CA ILE A 56 -17.90 -7.88 -1.15
C ILE A 56 -17.73 -6.42 -0.69
N PRO A 57 -18.83 -5.68 -0.38
CA PRO A 57 -18.72 -4.33 0.17
C PRO A 57 -17.93 -4.34 1.50
N PHE A 58 -17.30 -3.22 1.86
CA PHE A 58 -16.30 -3.08 2.94
C PHE A 58 -14.96 -3.81 2.70
N LEU A 59 -14.97 -5.09 2.33
CA LEU A 59 -13.73 -5.83 2.04
C LEU A 59 -13.10 -5.43 0.69
N ARG A 60 -13.91 -4.87 -0.22
CA ARG A 60 -13.46 -4.40 -1.53
C ARG A 60 -12.30 -3.40 -1.44
N GLY A 61 -12.38 -2.47 -0.50
CA GLY A 61 -11.35 -1.44 -0.30
C GLY A 61 -10.02 -2.06 0.10
N ILE A 62 -10.04 -2.90 1.13
CA ILE A 62 -8.85 -3.61 1.63
C ILE A 62 -8.22 -4.46 0.52
N ALA A 63 -9.03 -5.25 -0.18
CA ALA A 63 -8.55 -6.10 -1.28
C ALA A 63 -7.96 -5.30 -2.44
N ALA A 64 -8.50 -4.11 -2.73
CA ALA A 64 -7.96 -3.21 -3.74
C ALA A 64 -6.64 -2.58 -3.33
N ILE A 65 -6.53 -2.12 -2.07
CA ILE A 65 -5.29 -1.55 -1.52
C ILE A 65 -4.19 -2.60 -1.51
N VAL A 66 -4.45 -3.81 -1.00
CA VAL A 66 -3.44 -4.89 -0.96
C VAL A 66 -2.94 -5.23 -2.37
N ASP A 67 -3.85 -5.36 -3.35
CA ASP A 67 -3.47 -5.67 -4.73
C ASP A 67 -2.68 -4.53 -5.40
N ALA A 68 -3.06 -3.27 -5.15
CA ALA A 68 -2.36 -2.10 -5.66
C ALA A 68 -0.97 -1.96 -5.03
N SER A 69 -0.87 -2.05 -3.70
CA SER A 69 0.39 -1.97 -2.96
C SER A 69 1.34 -3.11 -3.31
N ALA A 70 0.85 -4.34 -3.45
CA ALA A 70 1.69 -5.48 -3.81
C ALA A 70 2.30 -5.33 -5.21
N ASN A 71 1.53 -4.83 -6.19
CA ASN A 71 2.06 -4.56 -7.53
C ASN A 71 2.98 -3.33 -7.53
N GLY A 72 2.57 -2.23 -6.92
CA GLY A 72 3.37 -1.01 -6.81
C GLY A 72 4.72 -1.24 -6.14
N ALA A 73 4.75 -2.04 -5.06
CA ALA A 73 5.98 -2.40 -4.36
C ALA A 73 6.98 -3.15 -5.25
N LYS A 74 6.52 -4.06 -6.11
CA LYS A 74 7.42 -4.77 -7.05
C LYS A 74 8.10 -3.80 -8.02
N HIS A 75 7.31 -2.90 -8.60
CA HIS A 75 7.80 -1.91 -9.55
C HIS A 75 8.71 -0.85 -8.89
N LEU A 76 8.38 -0.43 -7.66
CA LEU A 76 9.20 0.47 -6.87
C LEU A 76 10.51 -0.20 -6.46
N ASN A 77 10.47 -1.46 -6.00
CA ASN A 77 11.68 -2.21 -5.67
C ASN A 77 12.58 -2.33 -6.90
N PHE A 78 12.05 -2.75 -8.05
CA PHE A 78 12.83 -2.78 -9.29
C PHE A 78 13.51 -1.43 -9.59
N ALA A 79 12.78 -0.32 -9.48
CA ALA A 79 13.33 1.01 -9.70
C ALA A 79 14.46 1.36 -8.72
N SER A 80 14.22 1.15 -7.42
CA SER A 80 15.20 1.36 -6.35
C SER A 80 16.46 0.53 -6.53
N GLU A 81 16.33 -0.67 -7.10
CA GLU A 81 17.44 -1.59 -7.30
C GLU A 81 18.29 -1.26 -8.51
N ARG A 82 17.75 -0.56 -9.50
CA ARG A 82 18.40 -0.33 -10.79
C ARG A 82 18.88 1.12 -10.99
N PHE A 83 18.30 2.10 -10.31
CA PHE A 83 18.56 3.51 -10.63
C PHE A 83 20.03 3.94 -10.42
N ASP A 84 20.68 3.52 -9.33
CA ASP A 84 22.07 3.92 -8.98
C ASP A 84 23.10 2.84 -9.31
N VAL A 85 22.74 1.85 -10.13
CA VAL A 85 23.59 0.71 -10.46
C VAL A 85 24.00 0.77 -11.93
N HIS A 86 25.31 0.62 -12.20
CA HIS A 86 25.82 0.49 -13.55
C HIS A 86 25.43 -0.90 -14.14
N PRO A 87 25.01 -1.00 -15.42
CA PRO A 87 24.60 -2.29 -16.02
C PRO A 87 25.62 -3.41 -15.91
N GLU A 88 26.92 -3.08 -15.89
CA GLU A 88 28.03 -4.04 -15.79
C GLU A 88 28.15 -4.68 -14.39
N GLU A 89 27.52 -4.10 -13.37
CA GLU A 89 27.60 -4.55 -11.97
C GLU A 89 26.39 -5.42 -11.54
N ASP A 90 25.44 -5.68 -12.46
CA ASP A 90 24.18 -6.37 -12.16
C ASP A 90 24.39 -7.80 -11.59
N GLU A 91 25.39 -8.54 -12.08
CA GLU A 91 25.65 -9.92 -11.65
C GLU A 91 26.14 -10.02 -10.20
N GLN A 92 26.87 -9.02 -9.70
CA GLN A 92 27.41 -9.02 -8.33
C GLN A 92 26.31 -8.69 -7.31
N ILE A 93 25.34 -7.85 -7.69
CA ILE A 93 24.25 -7.41 -6.81
C ILE A 93 23.13 -8.46 -6.74
N ALA A 94 22.89 -9.21 -7.81
CA ALA A 94 21.90 -10.29 -7.84
C ALA A 94 22.23 -11.40 -6.82
N ASN A 95 23.49 -11.83 -6.75
CA ASN A 95 23.93 -12.90 -5.84
C ASN A 95 23.82 -12.52 -4.36
N ASN A 96 24.06 -11.26 -4.00
CA ASN A 96 23.95 -10.78 -2.62
C ASN A 96 22.50 -10.63 -2.13
N LYS A 97 21.51 -10.59 -3.03
CA LYS A 97 20.10 -10.37 -2.69
C LYS A 97 19.26 -11.62 -2.57
N GLU A 98 19.62 -12.71 -3.25
CA GLU A 98 18.94 -14.00 -3.08
C GLU A 98 19.02 -14.53 -1.63
N GLU A 99 19.99 -14.03 -0.84
CA GLU A 99 20.13 -14.34 0.59
C GLU A 99 19.15 -13.60 1.52
N GLN A 100 18.32 -12.67 1.03
CA GLN A 100 17.20 -12.17 1.84
C GLN A 100 16.20 -13.32 2.07
N SER A 101 16.39 -14.01 3.19
CA SER A 101 15.61 -15.16 3.59
C SER A 101 14.12 -14.81 3.57
N LYS A 102 13.31 -15.66 2.95
CA LYS A 102 11.84 -15.59 3.00
C LYS A 102 11.33 -15.44 4.44
N LEU A 103 12.08 -15.94 5.41
CA LEU A 103 11.81 -15.76 6.84
C LEU A 103 11.84 -14.28 7.26
N THR A 104 12.86 -13.52 6.87
CA THR A 104 12.99 -12.09 7.20
C THR A 104 11.84 -11.29 6.61
N MET A 105 11.43 -11.60 5.38
CA MET A 105 10.29 -10.96 4.74
C MET A 105 8.98 -11.28 5.49
N VAL A 106 8.73 -12.54 5.83
CA VAL A 106 7.52 -12.95 6.56
C VAL A 106 7.48 -12.32 7.95
N LEU A 107 8.59 -12.34 8.67
CA LEU A 107 8.70 -11.71 10.00
C LEU A 107 8.50 -10.20 9.93
N GLY A 108 9.07 -9.53 8.92
CA GLY A 108 8.87 -8.10 8.70
C GLY A 108 7.41 -7.74 8.45
N VAL A 109 6.74 -8.48 7.56
CA VAL A 109 5.32 -8.27 7.27
C VAL A 109 4.45 -8.54 8.50
N ALA A 110 4.75 -9.60 9.26
CA ALA A 110 4.03 -9.92 10.50
C ALA A 110 4.20 -8.82 11.55
N ALA A 111 5.44 -8.34 11.76
CA ALA A 111 5.73 -7.27 12.71
C ALA A 111 5.00 -5.97 12.35
N VAL A 112 5.04 -5.55 11.07
CA VAL A 112 4.30 -4.38 10.59
C VAL A 112 2.80 -4.56 10.79
N GLY A 113 2.26 -5.76 10.55
CA GLY A 113 0.85 -6.08 10.77
C GLY A 113 0.44 -5.92 12.24
N VAL A 114 1.23 -6.47 13.17
CA VAL A 114 0.97 -6.35 14.62
C VAL A 114 1.07 -4.91 15.08
N LEU A 115 2.10 -4.18 14.66
CA LEU A 115 2.28 -2.76 14.99
C LEU A 115 1.12 -1.91 14.45
N SER A 116 0.70 -2.15 13.21
CA SER A 116 -0.43 -1.45 12.60
C SER A 116 -1.74 -1.73 13.34
N PHE A 117 -1.96 -2.96 13.79
CA PHE A 117 -3.13 -3.33 14.58
C PHE A 117 -3.15 -2.61 15.95
N ILE A 118 -2.02 -2.60 16.66
CA ILE A 118 -1.89 -1.89 17.94
C ILE A 118 -2.12 -0.40 17.74
N PHE A 119 -1.47 0.20 16.72
CA PHE A 119 -1.61 1.61 16.39
C PHE A 119 -3.05 1.98 16.06
N GLY A 120 -3.73 1.20 15.21
CA GLY A 120 -5.14 1.37 14.91
C GLY A 120 -6.02 1.30 16.16
N LYS A 121 -5.78 0.31 17.04
CA LYS A 121 -6.52 0.20 18.32
C LYS A 121 -6.31 1.41 19.22
N VAL A 122 -5.09 1.95 19.30
CA VAL A 122 -4.81 3.16 20.10
C VAL A 122 -5.53 4.37 19.51
N ILE A 123 -5.44 4.58 18.20
CA ILE A 123 -6.07 5.73 17.52
C ILE A 123 -7.60 5.67 17.60
N PHE A 124 -8.22 4.52 17.40
CA PHE A 124 -9.68 4.44 17.34
C PHE A 124 -10.35 4.21 18.70
N THR A 125 -9.58 3.85 19.73
CA THR A 125 -10.14 3.55 21.06
C THR A 125 -9.58 4.48 22.14
N ALA A 126 -8.26 4.54 22.29
CA ALA A 126 -7.65 5.32 23.37
C ALA A 126 -7.72 6.82 23.11
N VAL A 127 -7.44 7.27 21.87
CA VAL A 127 -7.46 8.71 21.54
C VAL A 127 -8.86 9.32 21.73
N PRO A 128 -9.97 8.75 21.22
CA PRO A 128 -11.30 9.26 21.49
C PRO A 128 -11.67 9.29 22.96
N ALA A 129 -11.28 8.27 23.74
CA ALA A 129 -11.52 8.23 25.17
C ALA A 129 -10.78 9.35 25.92
N LEU A 130 -9.50 9.58 25.59
CA LEU A 130 -8.71 10.67 26.18
C LEU A 130 -9.27 12.05 25.80
N LEU A 131 -9.67 12.23 24.54
CA LEU A 131 -10.28 13.48 24.08
C LEU A 131 -11.63 13.73 24.76
N ALA A 132 -12.44 12.69 24.95
CA ALA A 132 -13.69 12.82 25.69
C ALA A 132 -13.44 13.18 27.16
N GLU A 133 -12.46 12.55 27.80
CA GLU A 133 -12.13 12.82 29.20
C GLU A 133 -11.66 14.27 29.43
N LEU A 134 -10.98 14.87 28.47
CA LEU A 134 -10.60 16.29 28.51
C LEU A 134 -11.83 17.23 28.54
N THR A 135 -12.99 16.79 28.04
CA THR A 135 -14.24 17.55 28.08
C THR A 135 -15.03 17.39 29.38
N ARG A 136 -14.56 16.59 30.34
CA ARG A 136 -15.22 16.40 31.65
C ARG A 136 -15.56 17.69 32.40
N PRO A 137 -14.74 18.77 32.37
CA PRO A 137 -15.11 20.02 33.02
C PRO A 137 -16.40 20.64 32.46
N ILE A 138 -16.72 20.39 31.19
CA ILE A 138 -17.91 20.89 30.51
C ILE A 138 -19.06 19.88 30.62
N PHE A 139 -18.76 18.59 30.50
CA PHE A 139 -19.72 17.49 30.56
C PHE A 139 -19.37 16.50 31.68
N PRO A 140 -19.71 16.81 32.95
CA PRO A 140 -19.33 15.98 34.09
C PRO A 140 -20.18 14.70 34.24
N SER A 141 -21.33 14.62 33.58
CA SER A 141 -22.22 13.46 33.68
C SER A 141 -21.67 12.24 32.92
N HIS A 142 -21.87 11.05 33.48
CA HIS A 142 -21.45 9.78 32.87
C HIS A 142 -22.07 9.57 31.47
N THR A 143 -23.36 9.87 31.32
CA THR A 143 -24.05 9.80 30.03
C THR A 143 -23.50 10.82 29.03
N GLY A 144 -23.20 12.04 29.46
CA GLY A 144 -22.61 13.07 28.61
C GLY A 144 -21.23 12.66 28.07
N GLN A 145 -20.41 12.04 28.92
CA GLN A 145 -19.10 11.51 28.52
C GLN A 145 -19.21 10.41 27.46
N ILE A 146 -20.13 9.46 27.62
CA ILE A 146 -20.36 8.40 26.63
C ILE A 146 -20.79 8.99 25.28
N ILE A 147 -21.68 10.00 25.29
CA ILE A 147 -22.14 10.65 24.07
C ILE A 147 -20.98 11.37 23.38
N VAL A 148 -20.19 12.16 24.13
CA VAL A 148 -19.03 12.89 23.57
C VAL A 148 -18.00 11.93 22.99
N GLU A 149 -17.64 10.87 23.72
CA GLU A 149 -16.73 9.83 23.23
C GLU A 149 -17.24 9.19 21.93
N SER A 150 -18.53 8.87 21.87
CA SER A 150 -19.15 8.26 20.69
C SER A 150 -19.15 9.20 19.48
N VAL A 151 -19.43 10.49 19.70
CA VAL A 151 -19.36 11.52 18.64
C VAL A 151 -17.94 11.68 18.13
N ILE A 152 -16.94 11.75 19.02
CA ILE A 152 -15.53 11.85 18.65
C ILE A 152 -15.09 10.61 17.85
N LYS A 153 -15.48 9.41 18.27
CA LYS A 153 -15.22 8.16 17.52
C LYS A 153 -15.81 8.21 16.11
N LEU A 154 -17.05 8.66 15.98
CA LEU A 154 -17.73 8.79 14.69
C LEU A 154 -17.05 9.83 13.79
N MET A 155 -16.68 10.99 14.33
CA MET A 155 -15.96 12.02 13.58
C MET A 155 -14.60 11.52 13.08
N LEU A 156 -13.83 10.86 13.95
CA LEU A 156 -12.52 10.31 13.59
C LEU A 156 -12.64 9.19 12.53
N LEU A 157 -13.71 8.38 12.61
CA LEU A 157 -13.96 7.32 11.64
C LEU A 157 -14.39 7.85 10.26
N LEU A 158 -15.06 9.00 10.21
CA LEU A 158 -15.61 9.57 8.97
C LEU A 158 -14.75 10.67 8.33
N SER A 159 -13.74 11.18 9.05
CA SER A 159 -12.74 12.12 8.54
C SER A 159 -11.73 11.43 7.62
#